data_AF-A0A973UJB2-F1
#
_entry.id   AF-A0A973UJB2-F1
#
_cell.length_a   1.000
_cell.length_b   1.000
_cell.length_c   1.000
_cell.angle_alpha   90.00
_cell.angle_beta   90.00
_cell.angle_gamma   90.00
#
_symmetry.space_group_name_H-M   'P 1'
#
loop_
_entity.id
_entity.type
_entity.pdbx_description
1 polymer ?
#
loop_
_entity_poly.entity_id
_entity_poly.type
_entity_poly.pdbx_seq_one_letter_code
_entity_poly.pdbx_strand_id
1 'polypeptide(L)'
;MRVGTRLHGRGALFDADPAGLAPRLVGLRPHQHRTAKVEHPQELPLVVLTGARGLGKSAVLRELRDAYKGHTPVALIDCEQDEFAAPPSGRPGEAWSPVSQALLVIAEQLAEPVTGAGRIQFPRLMSGLVAVAAGGWRDADSERIRREVERILLLNESGSWVAGFAGRWAGRVAAKVVAAATGGGPLLSSAVEATLESISDSFVHRRQLRASTWYRDYPNAGGNARRGLMLLSDHFRAGGTSREHAERYLVRALLADLGEAYAGMLPRMQRIGRPLVLLDNAQSPPGPGLVEAVLRDRAEGLGDQVVLIGGLRGDRRPALRNAVRRALPEVARRSDWTPDPAAPSSRALLVSLPPLSPDDTLHIIGAVCAEVAVPPQLPHATHRLTGGNPLGIALLAESAAQHLPAAASLGELLTAPVRLHEDHDGEPTYLALLDRLVPADRLDELTVLAAAHDHDSACALADELLPDDFGPADVRALQTRLVTEGLPEVPGQFVGDLFVRTLLLLRLHHGDADHGQWRKAHETLIAYYADDGDDDGDSGGG
;
A
#
# COMPACT_ATOMS: atom_id res chain seq x y z
N MET A 1 11.00 14.02 23.54
CA MET A 1 11.64 14.38 22.26
C MET A 1 11.66 13.10 21.43
N ARG A 2 10.74 12.94 20.47
CA ARG A 2 10.73 11.71 19.65
C ARG A 2 12.04 11.69 18.87
N VAL A 3 12.87 10.65 19.07
CA VAL A 3 14.03 10.39 18.22
C VAL A 3 13.47 10.31 16.81
N GLY A 4 13.77 11.32 15.98
CA GLY A 4 13.39 11.29 14.58
C GLY A 4 13.98 10.03 13.99
N THR A 5 13.14 9.13 13.48
CA THR A 5 13.57 7.93 12.76
C THR A 5 14.40 8.39 11.57
N ARG A 6 15.73 8.42 11.73
CA ARG A 6 16.63 8.77 10.65
C ARG A 6 16.55 7.65 9.63
N LEU A 7 16.07 7.95 8.43
CA LEU A 7 16.05 6.97 7.35
C LEU A 7 17.46 6.77 6.77
N HIS A 8 18.19 5.83 7.36
CA HIS A 8 19.51 5.41 6.91
C HIS A 8 19.47 4.87 5.46
N GLY A 9 20.48 5.22 4.66
CA GLY A 9 20.56 4.81 3.25
C GLY A 9 19.43 5.28 2.33
N ARG A 10 18.59 6.26 2.74
CA ARG A 10 17.46 6.78 1.93
C ARG A 10 17.56 8.26 1.54
N GLY A 11 18.72 8.90 1.73
CA GLY A 11 18.94 10.32 1.44
C GLY A 11 18.53 10.76 0.03
N ALA A 12 18.75 9.92 -0.99
CA ALA A 12 18.35 10.20 -2.37
C ALA A 12 16.86 10.52 -2.58
N LEU A 13 15.97 10.16 -1.64
CA LEU A 13 14.56 10.56 -1.66
C LEU A 13 14.29 11.91 -0.96
N PHE A 14 15.04 12.23 0.11
CA PHE A 14 14.68 13.28 1.07
C PHE A 14 15.66 14.45 1.14
N ASP A 15 16.88 14.32 0.62
CA ASP A 15 17.90 15.36 0.75
C ASP A 15 17.37 16.71 0.24
N ALA A 16 17.66 17.77 0.99
CA ALA A 16 17.22 19.12 0.63
C ALA A 16 18.24 19.83 -0.29
N ASP A 17 19.52 19.44 -0.22
CA ASP A 17 20.61 20.00 -1.01
C ASP A 17 21.76 18.99 -1.23
N PRO A 18 21.97 18.47 -2.46
CA PRO A 18 21.07 18.62 -3.60
C PRO A 18 19.69 18.01 -3.31
N ALA A 19 18.65 18.56 -3.93
CA ALA A 19 17.29 18.07 -3.71
C ALA A 19 17.12 16.63 -4.21
N GLY A 20 16.73 15.71 -3.32
CA GLY A 20 16.37 14.33 -3.64
C GLY A 20 15.12 14.22 -4.51
N LEU A 21 14.68 12.99 -4.80
CA LEU A 21 13.55 12.75 -5.70
C LEU A 21 12.23 13.36 -5.20
N ALA A 22 11.87 13.16 -3.92
CA ALA A 22 10.59 13.63 -3.39
C ALA A 22 10.42 15.16 -3.50
N PRO A 23 11.37 16.01 -3.03
CA PRO A 23 11.21 17.45 -3.17
C PRO A 23 11.11 17.92 -4.62
N ARG A 24 11.76 17.22 -5.56
CA ARG A 24 11.72 17.53 -7.00
C ARG A 24 10.41 17.12 -7.66
N LEU A 25 9.68 16.14 -7.10
CA LEU A 25 8.34 15.78 -7.55
C LEU A 25 7.27 16.68 -6.93
N VAL A 26 7.37 16.89 -5.61
CA VAL A 26 6.40 17.64 -4.82
C VAL A 26 6.53 19.14 -5.06
N GLY A 27 7.73 19.66 -5.36
CA GLY A 27 7.99 21.10 -5.43
C GLY A 27 8.05 21.77 -4.05
N LEU A 28 8.30 20.99 -3.00
CA LEU A 28 8.43 21.45 -1.62
C LEU A 28 9.58 20.72 -0.93
N ARG A 29 10.35 21.39 -0.08
CA ARG A 29 11.40 20.75 0.73
C ARG A 29 10.78 19.92 1.88
N PRO A 30 11.33 18.73 2.21
CA PRO A 30 10.87 17.95 3.36
C PRO A 30 10.98 18.74 4.67
N HIS A 31 10.01 18.57 5.57
CA HIS A 31 9.93 19.20 6.90
C HIS A 31 9.89 20.74 6.87
N GLN A 32 9.70 21.33 5.70
CA GLN A 32 9.82 22.76 5.49
C GLN A 32 8.70 23.27 4.60
N HIS A 33 8.09 24.38 5.01
CA HIS A 33 7.14 25.12 4.17
C HIS A 33 7.88 26.01 3.14
N ARG A 34 8.81 25.42 2.38
CA ARG A 34 9.69 26.11 1.42
C ARG A 34 9.70 25.41 0.07
N THR A 35 9.46 26.16 -0.99
CA THR A 35 9.36 25.62 -2.36
C THR A 35 10.69 25.05 -2.86
N ALA A 36 10.57 24.05 -3.73
CA ALA A 36 11.67 23.43 -4.46
C ALA A 36 11.36 23.44 -5.96
N LYS A 37 12.39 23.41 -6.81
CA LYS A 37 12.21 23.34 -8.27
C LYS A 37 11.63 21.98 -8.64
N VAL A 38 10.49 21.99 -9.32
CA VAL A 38 9.88 20.76 -9.85
C VAL A 38 10.68 20.25 -11.06
N GLU A 39 10.91 18.94 -11.12
CA GLU A 39 11.58 18.29 -12.25
C GLU A 39 10.63 18.12 -13.44
N HIS A 40 9.39 17.68 -13.17
CA HIS A 40 8.42 17.34 -14.21
C HIS A 40 7.18 18.24 -14.14
N PRO A 41 7.18 19.40 -14.82
CA PRO A 41 6.08 20.37 -14.74
C PRO A 41 4.83 19.95 -15.53
N GLN A 42 4.99 19.24 -16.64
CA GLN A 42 3.91 18.91 -17.59
C GLN A 42 3.24 17.56 -17.28
N GLU A 43 4.04 16.52 -17.05
CA GLU A 43 3.55 15.16 -16.81
C GLU A 43 4.33 14.55 -15.64
N LEU A 44 3.66 13.83 -14.74
CA LEU A 44 4.28 13.26 -13.55
C LEU A 44 4.51 11.75 -13.71
N PRO A 45 5.65 11.20 -13.25
CA PRO A 45 5.76 9.76 -13.05
C PRO A 45 4.86 9.32 -11.88
N LEU A 46 4.31 8.11 -11.98
CA LEU A 46 3.86 7.37 -10.79
C LEU A 46 5.08 6.64 -10.24
N VAL A 47 5.56 7.00 -9.06
CA VAL A 47 6.77 6.39 -8.48
C VAL A 47 6.38 5.12 -7.73
N VAL A 48 7.10 4.03 -7.96
CA VAL A 48 6.91 2.77 -7.24
C VAL A 48 8.23 2.37 -6.60
N LEU A 49 8.28 2.35 -5.27
CA LEU A 49 9.39 1.83 -4.49
C LEU A 49 9.30 0.31 -4.49
N THR A 50 10.32 -0.38 -4.99
CA THR A 50 10.33 -1.84 -5.12
C THR A 50 11.36 -2.50 -4.21
N GLY A 51 11.14 -3.80 -3.97
CA GLY A 51 12.05 -4.66 -3.22
C GLY A 51 11.31 -5.68 -2.35
N ALA A 52 12.04 -6.60 -1.72
CA ALA A 52 11.49 -7.59 -0.79
C ALA A 52 10.86 -6.97 0.47
N ARG A 53 10.21 -7.80 1.30
CA ARG A 53 9.75 -7.42 2.65
C ARG A 53 10.94 -6.96 3.51
N GLY A 54 10.66 -6.07 4.46
CA GLY A 54 11.68 -5.54 5.38
C GLY A 54 12.62 -4.46 4.80
N LEU A 55 12.63 -4.19 3.49
CA LEU A 55 13.50 -3.16 2.87
C LEU A 55 13.11 -1.69 3.14
N GLY A 56 12.19 -1.45 4.07
CA GLY A 56 11.88 -0.11 4.58
C GLY A 56 10.94 0.74 3.71
N LYS A 57 10.23 0.15 2.73
CA LYS A 57 9.23 0.86 1.90
C LYS A 57 8.19 1.58 2.75
N SER A 58 7.55 0.87 3.69
CA SER A 58 6.57 1.42 4.61
C SER A 58 7.14 2.54 5.50
N ALA A 59 8.38 2.42 5.93
CA ALA A 59 9.07 3.45 6.71
C ALA A 59 9.32 4.71 5.86
N VAL A 60 9.72 4.54 4.60
CA VAL A 60 9.87 5.65 3.63
C VAL A 60 8.54 6.35 3.38
N LEU A 61 7.45 5.61 3.14
CA LEU A 61 6.13 6.22 2.93
C LEU A 61 5.63 6.96 4.16
N ARG A 62 5.86 6.42 5.36
CA ARG A 62 5.53 7.11 6.62
C ARG A 62 6.34 8.39 6.80
N GLU A 63 7.65 8.37 6.54
CA GLU A 63 8.47 9.58 6.58
C GLU A 63 8.05 10.62 5.53
N LEU A 64 7.69 10.20 4.31
CA LEU A 64 7.14 11.12 3.31
C LEU A 64 5.86 11.79 3.82
N ARG A 65 4.96 11.03 4.43
CA ARG A 65 3.78 11.60 5.06
C ARG A 65 4.18 12.61 6.12
N ASP A 66 5.03 12.22 7.06
CA ASP A 66 5.39 13.04 8.22
C ASP A 66 6.16 14.31 7.79
N ALA A 67 6.98 14.23 6.75
CA ALA A 67 7.76 15.35 6.21
C ALA A 67 6.92 16.41 5.48
N TYR A 68 5.78 16.02 4.92
CA TYR A 68 4.92 16.92 4.13
C TYR A 68 3.59 17.26 4.82
N LYS A 69 3.20 16.50 5.85
CA LYS A 69 1.98 16.70 6.61
C LYS A 69 1.92 18.11 7.19
N GLY A 70 0.77 18.75 7.01
CA GLY A 70 0.55 20.13 7.45
C GLY A 70 1.16 21.20 6.54
N HIS A 71 1.92 20.84 5.50
CA HIS A 71 2.46 21.77 4.51
C HIS A 71 1.76 21.65 3.16
N THR A 72 1.52 20.42 2.71
CA THR A 72 0.69 20.10 1.54
C THR A 72 -0.24 18.94 1.92
N PRO A 73 -1.41 18.78 1.28
CA PRO A 73 -2.28 17.63 1.51
C PRO A 73 -1.56 16.32 1.19
N VAL A 74 -1.62 15.38 2.12
CA VAL A 74 -1.02 14.05 1.97
C VAL A 74 -2.01 13.01 2.43
N ALA A 75 -2.22 11.97 1.62
CA ALA A 75 -2.87 10.74 2.04
C ALA A 75 -1.86 9.59 2.05
N LEU A 76 -1.95 8.73 3.06
CA LEU A 76 -1.28 7.43 3.12
C LEU A 76 -2.31 6.37 3.45
N ILE A 77 -2.44 5.38 2.58
CA ILE A 77 -3.22 4.17 2.85
C ILE A 77 -2.31 2.96 2.75
N ASP A 78 -2.59 1.95 3.57
CA ASP A 78 -1.98 0.63 3.44
C ASP A 78 -3.01 -0.30 2.80
N CYS A 79 -2.72 -0.76 1.59
CA CYS A 79 -3.63 -1.59 0.81
C CYS A 79 -3.84 -3.00 1.39
N GLU A 80 -3.17 -3.38 2.46
CA GLU A 80 -3.45 -4.63 3.19
C GLU A 80 -4.34 -4.45 4.42
N GLN A 81 -4.82 -3.22 4.69
CA GLN A 81 -5.76 -3.01 5.79
C GLN A 81 -7.10 -3.70 5.56
N ASP A 82 -7.63 -4.28 6.63
CA ASP A 82 -8.90 -5.05 6.62
C ASP A 82 -10.09 -4.26 6.05
N GLU A 83 -10.09 -2.94 6.16
CA GLU A 83 -11.15 -2.10 5.59
C GLU A 83 -11.24 -2.16 4.06
N PHE A 84 -10.18 -2.63 3.39
CA PHE A 84 -10.14 -2.85 1.95
C PHE A 84 -10.35 -4.32 1.56
N ALA A 85 -10.35 -5.24 2.53
CA ALA A 85 -10.49 -6.68 2.28
C ALA A 85 -11.94 -7.09 2.04
N ALA A 86 -12.90 -6.45 2.70
CA ALA A 86 -14.31 -6.77 2.60
C ALA A 86 -15.22 -5.54 2.80
N PRO A 87 -16.46 -5.55 2.26
CA PRO A 87 -17.42 -4.50 2.53
C PRO A 87 -17.75 -4.43 4.04
N PRO A 88 -17.98 -3.23 4.59
CA PRO A 88 -18.51 -3.07 5.94
C PRO A 88 -19.81 -3.88 6.14
N SER A 89 -20.04 -4.37 7.35
CA SER A 89 -21.21 -5.19 7.68
C SER A 89 -22.51 -4.55 7.20
N GLY A 90 -23.31 -5.33 6.47
CA GLY A 90 -24.60 -4.89 5.89
C GLY A 90 -24.51 -4.21 4.53
N ARG A 91 -23.33 -3.78 4.06
CA ARG A 91 -23.17 -3.20 2.73
C ARG A 91 -23.12 -4.30 1.66
N PRO A 92 -23.97 -4.27 0.61
CA PRO A 92 -23.89 -5.24 -0.47
C PRO A 92 -22.57 -5.12 -1.25
N GLY A 93 -21.94 -6.24 -1.60
CA GLY A 93 -20.72 -6.27 -2.42
C GLY A 93 -20.88 -5.70 -3.85
N GLU A 94 -22.10 -5.57 -4.34
CA GLU A 94 -22.41 -4.89 -5.61
C GLU A 94 -22.20 -3.37 -5.53
N ALA A 95 -22.39 -2.77 -4.35
CA ALA A 95 -22.33 -1.32 -4.12
C ALA A 95 -21.08 -0.92 -3.32
N TRP A 96 -20.08 -1.79 -3.28
CA TRP A 96 -18.80 -1.57 -2.63
C TRP A 96 -17.66 -2.14 -3.48
N SER A 97 -16.50 -1.50 -3.38
CA SER A 97 -15.25 -2.05 -3.86
C SER A 97 -14.08 -1.48 -3.06
N PRO A 98 -12.93 -2.18 -3.03
CA PRO A 98 -11.72 -1.66 -2.39
C PRO A 98 -11.34 -0.28 -2.92
N VAL A 99 -11.45 -0.05 -4.23
CA VAL A 99 -11.11 1.25 -4.86
C VAL A 99 -12.05 2.35 -4.39
N SER A 100 -13.37 2.11 -4.35
CA SER A 100 -14.32 3.12 -3.87
C SER A 100 -14.12 3.48 -2.40
N GLN A 101 -13.78 2.49 -1.56
CA GLN A 101 -13.45 2.70 -0.14
C GLN A 101 -12.14 3.48 0.01
N ALA A 102 -11.13 3.14 -0.77
CA ALA A 102 -9.85 3.84 -0.79
C ALA A 102 -9.99 5.31 -1.20
N LEU A 103 -10.81 5.61 -2.21
CA LEU A 103 -11.07 6.98 -2.63
C LEU A 103 -11.72 7.81 -1.52
N LEU A 104 -12.62 7.22 -0.73
CA LEU A 104 -13.21 7.86 0.43
C LEU A 104 -12.13 8.18 1.48
N VAL A 105 -11.32 7.19 1.88
CA VAL A 105 -10.24 7.37 2.88
C VAL A 105 -9.19 8.37 2.42
N ILE A 106 -8.77 8.31 1.15
CA ILE A 106 -7.82 9.24 0.55
C ILE A 106 -8.39 10.66 0.58
N ALA A 107 -9.64 10.84 0.15
CA ALA A 107 -10.28 12.16 0.15
C ALA A 107 -10.43 12.74 1.56
N GLU A 108 -10.74 11.91 2.56
CA GLU A 108 -10.81 12.31 3.98
C GLU A 108 -9.46 12.86 4.46
N GLN A 109 -8.36 12.14 4.18
CA GLN A 109 -7.01 12.58 4.56
C GLN A 109 -6.57 13.84 3.79
N LEU A 110 -6.87 13.94 2.49
CA LEU A 110 -6.53 15.10 1.66
C LEU A 110 -7.37 16.35 1.98
N ALA A 111 -8.55 16.18 2.59
CA ALA A 111 -9.40 17.30 3.01
C ALA A 111 -8.84 18.03 4.24
N GLU A 112 -7.88 17.45 4.97
CA GLU A 112 -7.26 18.10 6.13
C GLU A 112 -6.69 19.48 5.76
N PRO A 113 -6.94 20.51 6.58
CA PRO A 113 -6.39 21.85 6.32
C PRO A 113 -4.87 21.84 6.49
N VAL A 114 -4.18 22.68 5.72
CA VAL A 114 -2.72 22.79 5.75
C VAL A 114 -2.29 24.22 6.07
N THR A 115 -1.02 24.41 6.39
CA THR A 115 -0.45 25.73 6.66
C THR A 115 -0.69 26.64 5.46
N GLY A 116 -1.34 27.78 5.69
CA GLY A 116 -1.58 28.78 4.64
C GLY A 116 -2.69 28.45 3.64
N ALA A 117 -3.39 27.31 3.75
CA ALA A 117 -4.52 26.98 2.88
C ALA A 117 -5.64 26.21 3.60
N GLY A 118 -6.90 26.50 3.24
CA GLY A 118 -8.07 25.86 3.84
C GLY A 118 -8.21 24.37 3.51
N ARG A 119 -9.36 23.78 3.84
CA ARG A 119 -9.69 22.40 3.43
C ARG A 119 -9.87 22.28 1.92
N ILE A 120 -9.53 21.12 1.36
CA ILE A 120 -9.92 20.76 -0.01
C ILE A 120 -11.35 20.20 0.03
N GLN A 121 -12.11 20.49 -1.02
CA GLN A 121 -13.45 19.96 -1.23
C GLN A 121 -13.44 19.02 -2.43
N PHE A 122 -14.31 18.02 -2.39
CA PHE A 122 -14.40 16.96 -3.39
C PHE A 122 -15.82 16.82 -3.95
N PRO A 123 -16.39 17.86 -4.59
CA PRO A 123 -17.78 17.85 -5.03
C PRO A 123 -18.06 16.81 -6.13
N ARG A 124 -17.12 16.57 -7.05
CA ARG A 124 -17.30 15.57 -8.11
C ARG A 124 -17.24 14.18 -7.50
N LEU A 125 -16.17 13.88 -6.77
CA LEU A 125 -15.99 12.56 -6.15
C LEU A 125 -17.13 12.22 -5.19
N MET A 126 -17.51 13.17 -4.32
CA MET A 126 -18.62 12.99 -3.37
C MET A 126 -19.90 12.58 -4.10
N SER A 127 -20.28 13.27 -5.16
CA SER A 127 -21.52 12.97 -5.92
C SER A 127 -21.49 11.55 -6.50
N GLY A 128 -20.33 11.11 -7.01
CA GLY A 128 -20.15 9.75 -7.52
C GLY A 128 -20.19 8.68 -6.44
N LEU A 129 -19.52 8.92 -5.30
CA LEU A 129 -19.51 7.99 -4.16
C LEU A 129 -20.91 7.82 -3.57
N VAL A 130 -21.70 8.90 -3.49
CA VAL A 130 -23.11 8.83 -3.07
C VAL A 130 -23.94 8.02 -4.06
N ALA A 131 -23.77 8.23 -5.37
CA ALA A 131 -24.50 7.46 -6.38
C ALA A 131 -24.19 5.95 -6.29
N VAL A 132 -22.92 5.59 -6.12
CA VAL A 132 -22.50 4.19 -5.93
C VAL A 132 -23.07 3.60 -4.64
N ALA A 133 -22.97 4.31 -3.51
CA ALA A 133 -23.52 3.85 -2.23
C ALA A 133 -25.05 3.65 -2.32
N ALA A 134 -25.75 4.61 -2.94
CA ALA A 134 -27.20 4.57 -3.12
C ALA A 134 -27.68 3.37 -3.95
N GLY A 135 -26.85 2.87 -4.86
CA GLY A 135 -27.13 1.64 -5.62
C GLY A 135 -27.31 0.40 -4.74
N GLY A 136 -26.82 0.41 -3.50
CA GLY A 136 -26.90 -0.71 -2.54
C GLY A 136 -27.79 -0.47 -1.32
N TRP A 137 -28.51 0.65 -1.26
CA TRP A 137 -29.42 0.92 -0.15
C TRP A 137 -30.65 0.02 -0.22
N ARG A 138 -31.09 -0.49 0.94
CA ARG A 138 -32.28 -1.34 1.11
C ARG A 138 -33.14 -0.81 2.26
N ASP A 139 -34.42 -1.17 2.27
CA ASP A 139 -35.50 -0.53 3.05
C ASP A 139 -35.33 -0.52 4.59
N ALA A 140 -34.42 -1.31 5.16
CA ALA A 140 -34.37 -1.55 6.62
C ALA A 140 -33.24 -0.82 7.39
N ASP A 141 -32.41 0.01 6.73
CA ASP A 141 -31.13 0.44 7.30
C ASP A 141 -30.93 1.97 7.32
N SER A 142 -31.96 2.74 7.68
CA SER A 142 -31.95 4.21 7.65
C SER A 142 -30.80 4.85 8.43
N GLU A 143 -30.43 4.30 9.59
CA GLU A 143 -29.34 4.80 10.44
C GLU A 143 -27.95 4.48 9.87
N ARG A 144 -27.80 3.33 9.18
CA ARG A 144 -26.59 2.98 8.46
C ARG A 144 -26.40 3.90 7.25
N ILE A 145 -27.46 4.06 6.46
CA ILE A 145 -27.50 4.97 5.30
C ILE A 145 -27.15 6.38 5.76
N ARG A 146 -27.74 6.86 6.86
CA ARG A 146 -27.43 8.17 7.45
C ARG A 146 -25.94 8.32 7.78
N ARG A 147 -25.33 7.34 8.46
CA ARG A 147 -23.89 7.36 8.81
C ARG A 147 -22.97 7.33 7.60
N GLU A 148 -23.30 6.51 6.59
CA GLU A 148 -22.52 6.41 5.35
C GLU A 148 -22.58 7.71 4.54
N VAL A 149 -23.78 8.26 4.40
CA VAL A 149 -24.09 9.54 3.75
C VAL A 149 -23.40 10.70 4.47
N GLU A 150 -23.46 10.72 5.80
CA GLU A 150 -22.77 11.71 6.65
C GLU A 150 -21.25 11.65 6.43
N ARG A 151 -20.65 10.45 6.46
CA ARG A 151 -19.21 10.28 6.19
C ARG A 151 -18.81 10.83 4.82
N ILE A 152 -19.55 10.49 3.77
CA ILE A 152 -19.25 10.94 2.40
C ILE A 152 -19.42 12.46 2.23
N LEU A 153 -20.37 13.07 2.95
CA LEU A 153 -20.57 14.52 2.90
C LEU A 153 -19.53 15.35 3.62
N LEU A 154 -18.95 14.80 4.69
CA LEU A 154 -17.92 15.49 5.46
C LEU A 154 -16.71 15.88 4.58
N LEU A 155 -16.54 15.22 3.44
CA LEU A 155 -15.60 15.60 2.36
C LEU A 155 -15.77 17.04 1.84
N ASN A 156 -16.95 17.66 2.03
CA ASN A 156 -17.25 19.01 1.54
C ASN A 156 -17.53 20.02 2.66
N GLU A 157 -17.49 19.64 3.95
CA GLU A 157 -17.73 20.59 5.04
C GLU A 157 -16.52 21.50 5.29
N SER A 158 -16.75 22.81 5.14
CA SER A 158 -15.75 23.86 5.43
C SER A 158 -16.18 24.70 6.63
N GLY A 159 -15.52 24.53 7.78
CA GLY A 159 -15.60 25.47 8.92
C GLY A 159 -16.91 25.47 9.73
N SER A 160 -16.83 25.92 10.99
CA SER A 160 -17.82 25.74 12.07
C SER A 160 -19.21 26.37 11.88
N TRP A 161 -19.48 27.03 10.75
CA TRP A 161 -20.82 27.53 10.42
C TRP A 161 -21.62 26.56 9.51
N VAL A 162 -20.93 25.59 8.90
CA VAL A 162 -21.51 24.61 7.97
C VAL A 162 -21.80 23.25 8.61
N ALA A 163 -21.39 23.00 9.86
CA ALA A 163 -21.60 21.72 10.58
C ALA A 163 -23.08 21.26 10.67
N GLY A 164 -24.04 22.14 10.36
CA GLY A 164 -25.45 21.76 10.23
C GLY A 164 -25.86 21.27 8.83
N PHE A 165 -25.04 21.41 7.79
CA PHE A 165 -25.39 21.05 6.42
C PHE A 165 -25.26 19.55 6.20
N ALA A 166 -24.16 18.90 6.61
CA ALA A 166 -24.06 17.44 6.49
C ALA A 166 -25.15 16.75 7.31
N GLY A 167 -25.38 17.18 8.56
CA GLY A 167 -26.46 16.66 9.39
C GLY A 167 -27.86 16.89 8.80
N ARG A 168 -28.18 18.11 8.31
CA ARG A 168 -29.47 18.39 7.66
C ARG A 168 -29.64 17.66 6.33
N TRP A 169 -28.58 17.50 5.55
CA TRP A 169 -28.65 16.79 4.29
C TRP A 169 -28.72 15.28 4.51
N ALA A 170 -27.89 14.72 5.38
CA ALA A 170 -27.98 13.31 5.77
C ALA A 170 -29.38 13.01 6.32
N GLY A 171 -29.95 13.91 7.12
CA GLY A 171 -31.35 13.86 7.55
C GLY A 171 -32.35 13.92 6.39
N ARG A 172 -32.17 14.81 5.40
CA ARG A 172 -33.04 14.89 4.21
C ARG A 172 -32.93 13.67 3.30
N VAL A 173 -31.72 13.16 3.06
CA VAL A 173 -31.47 11.94 2.28
C VAL A 173 -32.06 10.75 3.01
N ALA A 174 -31.79 10.59 4.31
CA ALA A 174 -32.41 9.54 5.12
C ALA A 174 -33.94 9.66 5.11
N ALA A 175 -34.51 10.86 5.22
CA ALA A 175 -35.95 11.08 5.15
C ALA A 175 -36.53 10.76 3.75
N LYS A 176 -35.85 11.13 2.67
CA LYS A 176 -36.26 10.78 1.29
C LYS A 176 -36.12 9.29 1.01
N VAL A 177 -35.09 8.64 1.55
CA VAL A 177 -34.88 7.19 1.49
C VAL A 177 -35.99 6.48 2.26
N VAL A 178 -36.33 6.91 3.48
CA VAL A 178 -37.45 6.38 4.26
C VAL A 178 -38.77 6.61 3.52
N ALA A 179 -39.00 7.80 2.98
CA ALA A 179 -40.22 8.11 2.21
C ALA A 179 -40.34 7.24 0.95
N ALA A 180 -39.25 7.04 0.20
CA ALA A 180 -39.21 6.19 -0.97
C ALA A 180 -39.39 4.69 -0.62
N ALA A 181 -38.83 4.23 0.50
CA ALA A 181 -39.02 2.89 1.03
C ALA A 181 -40.48 2.64 1.45
N THR A 182 -41.16 3.63 2.06
CA THR A 182 -42.57 3.55 2.43
C THR A 182 -43.54 3.73 1.25
N GLY A 183 -43.10 4.41 0.18
CA GLY A 183 -43.90 4.76 -0.99
C GLY A 183 -43.67 3.89 -2.23
N GLY A 184 -42.80 2.88 -2.16
CA GLY A 184 -42.48 1.98 -3.28
C GLY A 184 -41.64 2.61 -4.41
N GLY A 185 -40.96 3.73 -4.15
CA GLY A 185 -40.16 4.45 -5.15
C GLY A 185 -38.70 3.96 -5.21
N PRO A 186 -37.99 4.07 -6.36
CA PRO A 186 -36.59 3.64 -6.46
C PRO A 186 -35.67 4.49 -5.56
N LEU A 187 -35.03 3.85 -4.57
CA LEU A 187 -34.13 4.49 -3.60
C LEU A 187 -32.96 5.23 -4.28
N LEU A 188 -32.37 4.63 -5.32
CA LEU A 188 -31.29 5.23 -6.12
C LEU A 188 -31.74 6.55 -6.78
N SER A 189 -32.92 6.56 -7.39
CA SER A 189 -33.47 7.76 -8.03
C SER A 189 -33.67 8.87 -7.01
N SER A 190 -34.20 8.54 -5.83
CA SER A 190 -34.45 9.48 -4.74
C SER A 190 -33.15 10.02 -4.13
N ALA A 191 -32.12 9.19 -4.02
CA ALA A 191 -30.79 9.57 -3.56
C ALA A 191 -30.06 10.47 -4.57
N VAL A 192 -30.10 10.13 -5.86
CA VAL A 192 -29.54 10.94 -6.94
C VAL A 192 -30.28 12.27 -7.02
N GLU A 193 -31.60 12.28 -6.92
CA GLU A 193 -32.41 13.50 -6.89
C GLU A 193 -32.15 14.34 -5.64
N ALA A 194 -31.99 13.74 -4.46
CA ALA A 194 -31.57 14.45 -3.24
C ALA A 194 -30.16 15.02 -3.33
N THR A 195 -29.24 14.29 -3.98
CA THR A 195 -27.88 14.75 -4.28
C THR A 195 -27.95 15.96 -5.20
N LEU A 196 -28.68 15.87 -6.32
CA LEU A 196 -28.88 16.96 -7.26
C LEU A 196 -29.67 18.15 -6.71
N GLU A 197 -30.67 17.93 -5.86
CA GLU A 197 -31.44 19.00 -5.19
C GLU A 197 -30.63 19.71 -4.11
N SER A 198 -29.80 18.98 -3.37
CA SER A 198 -28.85 19.62 -2.44
C SER A 198 -27.71 20.34 -3.15
N ILE A 199 -27.38 19.89 -4.35
CA ILE A 199 -26.58 20.60 -5.33
C ILE A 199 -27.34 21.85 -5.84
N SER A 200 -28.66 21.99 -5.62
CA SER A 200 -29.46 23.14 -6.06
C SER A 200 -29.81 24.16 -4.95
N ASP A 201 -29.73 23.80 -3.66
CA ASP A 201 -30.06 24.70 -2.54
C ASP A 201 -28.96 25.77 -2.27
N SER A 202 -29.15 26.91 -2.95
CA SER A 202 -29.02 28.33 -2.55
C SER A 202 -27.75 28.98 -1.95
N PHE A 203 -26.60 28.34 -1.68
CA PHE A 203 -25.36 29.12 -1.35
C PHE A 203 -24.02 28.62 -1.97
N VAL A 204 -24.02 27.63 -2.88
CA VAL A 204 -22.80 27.05 -3.48
C VAL A 204 -22.83 26.98 -5.03
N HIS A 205 -23.44 27.96 -5.70
CA HIS A 205 -23.79 27.89 -7.13
C HIS A 205 -22.66 27.56 -8.13
N ARG A 206 -21.39 27.91 -7.88
CA ARG A 206 -20.30 27.58 -8.84
C ARG A 206 -19.77 26.15 -8.73
N ARG A 207 -19.68 25.59 -7.52
CA ARG A 207 -19.14 24.24 -7.28
C ARG A 207 -20.16 23.18 -7.67
N GLN A 208 -21.44 23.52 -7.44
CA GLN A 208 -22.62 22.74 -7.79
C GLN A 208 -22.77 22.53 -9.30
N LEU A 209 -22.54 23.58 -10.11
CA LEU A 209 -22.51 23.45 -11.57
C LEU A 209 -21.41 22.48 -12.02
N ARG A 210 -20.25 22.44 -11.35
CA ARG A 210 -19.09 21.64 -11.76
C ARG A 210 -19.30 20.14 -11.61
N ALA A 211 -19.84 19.69 -10.46
CA ALA A 211 -20.23 18.29 -10.29
C ALA A 211 -21.33 17.90 -11.29
N SER A 212 -22.34 18.76 -11.49
CA SER A 212 -23.38 18.48 -12.48
C SER A 212 -22.82 18.36 -13.89
N THR A 213 -21.98 19.30 -14.33
CA THR A 213 -21.34 19.31 -15.66
C THR A 213 -20.47 18.08 -15.85
N TRP A 214 -19.68 17.70 -14.83
CA TRP A 214 -18.86 16.49 -14.87
C TRP A 214 -19.67 15.25 -15.24
N TYR A 215 -20.78 15.01 -14.54
CA TYR A 215 -21.61 13.83 -14.79
C TYR A 215 -22.50 13.92 -16.04
N ARG A 216 -22.60 15.09 -16.70
CA ARG A 216 -23.19 15.18 -18.04
C ARG A 216 -22.33 14.50 -19.11
N ASP A 217 -21.02 14.46 -18.88
CA ASP A 217 -20.02 13.88 -19.78
C ASP A 217 -19.76 12.40 -19.48
N TYR A 218 -20.47 11.81 -18.52
CA TYR A 218 -20.39 10.38 -18.29
C TYR A 218 -20.85 9.62 -19.55
N PRO A 219 -20.18 8.53 -19.97
CA PRO A 219 -20.54 7.84 -21.20
C PRO A 219 -22.02 7.45 -21.24
N ASN A 220 -22.68 7.74 -22.37
CA ASN A 220 -24.12 7.51 -22.59
C ASN A 220 -25.09 8.34 -21.71
N ALA A 221 -24.60 9.36 -20.99
CA ALA A 221 -25.44 10.26 -20.20
C ALA A 221 -26.24 11.26 -21.05
N GLY A 222 -25.83 11.50 -22.30
CA GLY A 222 -26.54 12.37 -23.24
C GLY A 222 -26.70 13.81 -22.74
N GLY A 223 -25.71 14.33 -22.00
CA GLY A 223 -25.77 15.68 -21.44
C GLY A 223 -26.63 15.82 -20.17
N ASN A 224 -27.13 14.72 -19.60
CA ASN A 224 -27.96 14.72 -18.40
C ASN A 224 -27.19 14.16 -17.19
N ALA A 225 -26.90 15.00 -16.20
CA ALA A 225 -26.15 14.64 -15.00
C ALA A 225 -26.83 13.55 -14.16
N ARG A 226 -28.17 13.56 -14.05
CA ARG A 226 -28.94 12.53 -13.34
C ARG A 226 -28.74 11.17 -14.00
N ARG A 227 -28.86 11.14 -15.32
CA ARG A 227 -28.63 9.93 -16.11
C ARG A 227 -27.18 9.44 -15.96
N GLY A 228 -26.20 10.35 -15.97
CA GLY A 228 -24.79 10.00 -15.76
C GLY A 228 -24.52 9.37 -14.40
N LEU A 229 -25.07 9.91 -13.31
CA LEU A 229 -24.94 9.33 -11.98
C LEU A 229 -25.65 7.96 -11.86
N MET A 230 -26.80 7.80 -12.50
CA MET A 230 -27.49 6.49 -12.57
C MET A 230 -26.65 5.46 -13.33
N LEU A 231 -26.13 5.82 -14.51
CA LEU A 231 -25.27 4.93 -15.31
C LEU A 231 -23.97 4.57 -14.58
N LEU A 232 -23.37 5.51 -13.85
CA LEU A 232 -22.22 5.23 -12.99
C LEU A 232 -22.55 4.16 -11.95
N SER A 233 -23.65 4.31 -11.23
CA SER A 233 -24.12 3.33 -10.24
C SER A 233 -24.40 1.97 -10.89
N ASP A 234 -25.07 1.95 -12.05
CA ASP A 234 -25.41 0.73 -12.75
C ASP A 234 -24.17 -0.02 -13.24
N HIS A 235 -23.21 0.68 -13.87
CA HIS A 235 -21.94 0.10 -14.30
C HIS A 235 -21.12 -0.42 -13.11
N PHE A 236 -21.12 0.30 -11.98
CA PHE A 236 -20.44 -0.14 -10.78
C PHE A 236 -21.02 -1.46 -10.24
N ARG A 237 -22.36 -1.56 -10.18
CA ARG A 237 -23.07 -2.76 -9.73
C ARG A 237 -22.91 -3.95 -10.67
N ALA A 238 -22.85 -3.70 -11.98
CA ALA A 238 -22.68 -4.74 -12.98
C ALA A 238 -21.38 -5.55 -12.82
N GLY A 239 -20.36 -5.01 -12.14
CA GLY A 239 -19.10 -5.70 -11.90
C GLY A 239 -18.20 -5.75 -13.14
N GLY A 240 -17.11 -6.54 -13.04
CA GLY A 240 -16.14 -6.73 -14.12
C GLY A 240 -15.62 -5.42 -14.72
N THR A 241 -15.47 -5.39 -16.05
CA THR A 241 -14.97 -4.22 -16.79
C THR A 241 -15.86 -2.98 -16.68
N SER A 242 -17.16 -3.15 -16.43
CA SER A 242 -18.08 -2.02 -16.19
C SER A 242 -17.78 -1.33 -14.86
N ARG A 243 -17.48 -2.12 -13.81
CA ARG A 243 -17.05 -1.57 -12.52
C ARG A 243 -15.68 -0.90 -12.62
N GLU A 244 -14.72 -1.53 -13.27
CA GLU A 244 -13.39 -0.92 -13.51
C GLU A 244 -13.52 0.44 -14.20
N HIS A 245 -14.43 0.55 -15.18
CA HIS A 245 -14.72 1.83 -15.84
C HIS A 245 -15.33 2.87 -14.87
N ALA A 246 -16.31 2.47 -14.06
CA ALA A 246 -16.91 3.36 -13.06
C ALA A 246 -15.90 3.82 -12.00
N GLU A 247 -15.07 2.90 -11.49
CA GLU A 247 -14.00 3.18 -10.53
C GLU A 247 -12.95 4.14 -11.11
N ARG A 248 -12.49 3.89 -12.33
CA ARG A 248 -11.59 4.81 -13.04
C ARG A 248 -12.19 6.22 -13.16
N TYR A 249 -13.49 6.33 -13.42
CA TYR A 249 -14.17 7.62 -13.48
C TYR A 249 -14.25 8.33 -12.12
N LEU A 250 -14.35 7.58 -11.01
CA LEU A 250 -14.27 8.12 -9.65
C LEU A 250 -12.84 8.58 -9.31
N VAL A 251 -11.80 7.81 -9.68
CA VAL A 251 -10.39 8.22 -9.55
C VAL A 251 -10.18 9.54 -10.29
N ARG A 252 -10.69 9.65 -11.51
CA ARG A 252 -10.62 10.87 -12.31
C ARG A 252 -11.34 12.05 -11.64
N ALA A 253 -12.48 11.80 -10.99
CA ALA A 253 -13.20 12.82 -10.22
C ALA A 253 -12.38 13.36 -9.04
N LEU A 254 -11.68 12.48 -8.30
CA LEU A 254 -10.73 12.87 -7.24
C LEU A 254 -9.62 13.78 -7.80
N LEU A 255 -8.95 13.35 -8.87
CA LEU A 255 -7.83 14.10 -9.47
C LEU A 255 -8.28 15.45 -10.04
N ALA A 256 -9.48 15.52 -10.63
CA ALA A 256 -10.05 16.77 -11.13
C ALA A 256 -10.39 17.75 -9.99
N ASP A 257 -10.94 17.26 -8.89
CA ASP A 257 -11.20 18.08 -7.70
C ASP A 257 -9.89 18.62 -7.08
N LEU A 258 -8.83 17.80 -7.04
CA LEU A 258 -7.49 18.23 -6.61
C LEU A 258 -6.88 19.26 -7.56
N GLY A 259 -6.91 19.02 -8.87
CA GLY A 259 -6.37 19.96 -9.86
C GLY A 259 -7.04 21.34 -9.77
N GLU A 260 -8.36 21.35 -9.57
CA GLU A 260 -9.12 22.59 -9.37
C GLU A 260 -8.74 23.32 -8.08
N ALA A 261 -8.52 22.60 -6.98
CA ALA A 261 -8.09 23.18 -5.71
C ALA A 261 -6.71 23.86 -5.80
N TYR A 262 -5.88 23.48 -6.77
CA TYR A 262 -4.56 24.04 -7.02
C TYR A 262 -4.51 25.08 -8.15
N ALA A 263 -5.53 25.15 -9.02
CA ALA A 263 -5.62 26.13 -10.11
C ALA A 263 -6.18 27.51 -9.66
N GLY A 264 -6.44 27.71 -8.37
CA GLY A 264 -7.11 28.90 -7.82
C GLY A 264 -6.37 30.23 -8.06
N MET A 265 -7.12 31.26 -8.49
CA MET A 265 -6.61 32.56 -8.95
C MET A 265 -6.23 33.55 -7.81
N LEU A 266 -6.52 33.23 -6.54
CA LEU A 266 -6.29 34.14 -5.41
C LEU A 266 -4.91 33.93 -4.76
N PRO A 267 -4.05 34.97 -4.65
CA PRO A 267 -2.71 34.87 -4.05
C PRO A 267 -2.67 34.39 -2.60
N ARG A 268 -3.73 34.64 -1.82
CA ARG A 268 -3.89 34.14 -0.42
C ARG A 268 -4.30 32.67 -0.33
N MET A 269 -4.46 31.99 -1.46
CA MET A 269 -4.89 30.58 -1.56
C MET A 269 -3.90 29.72 -2.35
N GLN A 270 -2.72 30.24 -2.68
CA GLN A 270 -1.71 29.47 -3.41
C GLN A 270 -1.12 28.42 -2.48
N ARG A 271 -1.72 27.24 -2.50
CA ARG A 271 -1.12 26.02 -1.96
C ARG A 271 0.26 25.87 -2.59
N ILE A 272 1.25 25.63 -1.74
CA ILE A 272 2.61 25.38 -2.21
C ILE A 272 2.87 23.89 -2.29
N GLY A 273 3.70 23.51 -3.27
CA GLY A 273 3.94 22.11 -3.61
C GLY A 273 2.73 21.46 -4.28
N ARG A 274 2.83 20.16 -4.53
CA ARG A 274 1.79 19.30 -5.09
C ARG A 274 1.19 18.43 -3.99
N PRO A 275 -0.07 17.98 -4.10
CA PRO A 275 -0.65 17.02 -3.16
C PRO A 275 -0.02 15.63 -3.36
N LEU A 276 0.08 14.84 -2.28
CA LEU A 276 0.67 13.49 -2.31
C LEU A 276 -0.37 12.42 -1.99
N VAL A 277 -0.34 11.32 -2.75
CA VAL A 277 -1.04 10.08 -2.42
C VAL A 277 -0.01 8.96 -2.32
N LEU A 278 0.06 8.36 -1.14
CA LEU A 278 1.01 7.33 -0.78
C LEU A 278 0.28 5.99 -0.62
N LEU A 279 0.74 4.97 -1.33
CA LEU A 279 0.12 3.65 -1.37
C LEU A 279 1.09 2.61 -0.81
N ASP A 280 0.92 2.20 0.45
CA ASP A 280 1.69 1.08 0.98
C ASP A 280 1.09 -0.25 0.53
N ASN A 281 1.93 -1.28 0.39
CA ASN A 281 1.54 -2.61 -0.08
C ASN A 281 0.67 -2.60 -1.36
N ALA A 282 1.03 -1.77 -2.34
CA ALA A 282 0.25 -1.50 -3.55
C ALA A 282 0.00 -2.72 -4.47
N GLN A 283 0.56 -3.89 -4.15
CA GLN A 283 0.18 -5.15 -4.78
C GLN A 283 -1.23 -5.62 -4.40
N SER A 284 -1.73 -5.23 -3.23
CA SER A 284 -3.01 -5.66 -2.68
C SER A 284 -4.11 -4.67 -3.05
N PRO A 285 -5.38 -5.09 -3.20
CA PRO A 285 -6.50 -4.17 -3.44
C PRO A 285 -6.58 -3.12 -2.34
N PRO A 286 -6.71 -1.82 -2.63
CA PRO A 286 -7.09 -1.16 -3.89
C PRO A 286 -5.94 -0.86 -4.87
N GLY A 287 -4.69 -1.14 -4.50
CA GLY A 287 -3.48 -0.67 -5.16
C GLY A 287 -3.46 -0.84 -6.68
N PRO A 288 -3.67 -2.07 -7.22
CA PRO A 288 -3.66 -2.29 -8.67
C PRO A 288 -4.69 -1.44 -9.42
N GLY A 289 -5.92 -1.32 -8.91
CA GLY A 289 -6.98 -0.54 -9.55
C GLY A 289 -6.68 0.96 -9.57
N LEU A 290 -6.12 1.50 -8.49
CA LEU A 290 -5.70 2.91 -8.43
C LEU A 290 -4.52 3.19 -9.38
N VAL A 291 -3.49 2.33 -9.37
CA VAL A 291 -2.31 2.46 -10.23
C VAL A 291 -2.70 2.38 -11.70
N GLU A 292 -3.52 1.40 -12.08
CA GLU A 292 -3.97 1.23 -13.47
C GLU A 292 -4.82 2.41 -13.95
N ALA A 293 -5.76 2.89 -13.14
CA ALA A 293 -6.60 4.03 -13.47
C ALA A 293 -5.77 5.29 -13.78
N VAL A 294 -4.78 5.58 -12.93
CA VAL A 294 -3.90 6.76 -13.09
C VAL A 294 -2.99 6.62 -14.31
N LEU A 295 -2.34 5.46 -14.50
CA LEU A 295 -1.45 5.24 -15.64
C LEU A 295 -2.20 5.35 -16.97
N ARG A 296 -3.42 4.82 -17.02
CA ARG A 296 -4.27 4.88 -18.22
C ARG A 296 -4.77 6.28 -18.52
N ASP A 297 -5.22 7.03 -17.51
CA ASP A 297 -5.62 8.44 -17.67
C ASP A 297 -4.47 9.31 -18.17
N ARG A 298 -3.28 9.19 -17.56
CA ARG A 298 -2.09 9.92 -18.01
C ARG A 298 -1.68 9.53 -19.45
N ALA A 299 -1.86 8.27 -19.83
CA ALA A 299 -1.62 7.80 -21.20
C ALA A 299 -2.59 8.37 -22.24
N GLU A 300 -3.82 8.63 -21.84
CA GLU A 300 -4.83 9.31 -22.67
C GLU A 300 -4.67 10.84 -22.68
N GLY A 301 -3.59 11.38 -22.07
CA GLY A 301 -3.31 12.81 -22.02
C GLY A 301 -4.09 13.56 -20.93
N LEU A 302 -4.79 12.84 -20.04
CA LEU A 302 -5.46 13.41 -18.88
C LEU A 302 -4.43 13.60 -17.76
N GLY A 303 -3.69 14.70 -17.85
CA GLY A 303 -2.69 15.07 -16.86
C GLY A 303 -3.32 15.47 -15.51
N ASP A 304 -2.58 15.20 -14.45
CA ASP A 304 -2.86 15.67 -13.09
C ASP A 304 -1.60 16.27 -12.46
N GLN A 305 -1.74 16.88 -11.29
CA GLN A 305 -0.63 17.47 -10.53
C GLN A 305 -0.38 16.73 -9.21
N VAL A 306 -0.90 15.51 -9.06
CA VAL A 306 -0.80 14.71 -7.85
C VAL A 306 0.45 13.85 -7.92
N VAL A 307 1.25 13.90 -6.85
CA VAL A 307 2.41 13.02 -6.71
C VAL A 307 1.93 11.71 -6.11
N LEU A 308 2.03 10.63 -6.88
CA LEU A 308 1.71 9.27 -6.41
C LEU A 308 2.99 8.49 -6.16
N ILE A 309 3.15 7.96 -4.95
CA ILE A 309 4.28 7.11 -4.57
C ILE A 309 3.74 5.84 -3.91
N GLY A 310 3.99 4.68 -4.52
CA GLY A 310 3.58 3.38 -3.99
C GLY A 310 4.75 2.55 -3.49
N GLY A 311 4.53 1.70 -2.50
CA GLY A 311 5.43 0.62 -2.09
C GLY A 311 4.94 -0.70 -2.66
N LEU A 312 5.80 -1.42 -3.38
CA LEU A 312 5.47 -2.69 -4.02
C LEU A 312 6.46 -3.79 -3.60
N ARG A 313 5.93 -4.98 -3.32
CA ARG A 313 6.74 -6.19 -3.13
C ARG A 313 7.15 -6.76 -4.50
N GLY A 314 8.44 -7.06 -4.64
CA GLY A 314 9.02 -7.46 -5.92
C GLY A 314 8.97 -6.35 -6.98
N ASP A 315 9.25 -6.72 -8.23
CA ASP A 315 9.33 -5.78 -9.35
C ASP A 315 8.75 -6.33 -10.68
N ARG A 316 8.22 -7.56 -10.66
CA ARG A 316 7.67 -8.29 -11.82
C ARG A 316 6.14 -8.27 -11.83
N ARG A 317 5.53 -7.10 -12.05
CA ARG A 317 4.07 -6.97 -12.21
C ARG A 317 3.69 -6.73 -13.68
N PRO A 318 2.71 -7.47 -14.24
CA PRO A 318 2.28 -7.26 -15.62
C PRO A 318 1.84 -5.82 -15.92
N ALA A 319 1.16 -5.17 -14.97
CA ALA A 319 0.73 -3.77 -15.07
C ALA A 319 1.90 -2.77 -15.14
N LEU A 320 3.10 -3.15 -14.71
CA LEU A 320 4.31 -2.31 -14.68
C LEU A 320 5.41 -2.83 -15.62
N ARG A 321 5.04 -3.67 -16.60
CA ARG A 321 6.01 -4.34 -17.49
C ARG A 321 6.96 -3.38 -18.22
N ASN A 322 6.45 -2.23 -18.68
CA ASN A 322 7.21 -1.25 -19.47
C ASN A 322 7.68 -0.05 -18.63
N ALA A 323 7.59 -0.13 -17.29
CA ALA A 323 7.96 0.96 -16.43
C ALA A 323 9.46 1.24 -16.45
N VAL A 324 9.86 2.51 -16.32
CA VAL A 324 11.26 2.90 -16.27
C VAL A 324 11.84 2.46 -14.94
N ARG A 325 12.95 1.70 -14.96
CA ARG A 325 13.59 1.17 -13.74
C ARG A 325 14.85 1.95 -13.42
N ARG A 326 15.01 2.31 -12.16
CA ARG A 326 16.20 2.99 -11.61
C ARG A 326 16.55 2.41 -10.24
N ALA A 327 17.84 2.41 -9.92
CA ALA A 327 18.28 2.20 -8.54
C ALA A 327 18.14 3.51 -7.74
N LEU A 328 17.96 3.39 -6.42
CA LEU A 328 17.83 4.58 -5.55
C LEU A 328 18.98 5.61 -5.69
N PRO A 329 20.26 5.23 -5.79
CA PRO A 329 21.34 6.20 -5.98
C PRO A 329 21.26 6.97 -7.31
N GLU A 330 20.69 6.37 -8.36
CA GLU A 330 20.58 6.98 -9.69
C GLU A 330 19.60 8.15 -9.68
N VAL A 331 18.57 8.10 -8.83
CA VAL A 331 17.54 9.16 -8.74
C VAL A 331 17.92 10.31 -7.81
N ALA A 332 19.10 10.28 -7.19
CA ALA A 332 19.52 11.29 -6.20
C ALA A 332 19.57 12.71 -6.76
N ARG A 333 19.96 12.88 -8.04
CA ARG A 333 20.08 14.20 -8.68
C ARG A 333 18.99 14.48 -9.72
N ARG A 334 18.67 13.49 -10.55
CA ARG A 334 17.66 13.55 -11.63
C ARG A 334 17.02 12.18 -11.77
N SER A 335 15.76 12.11 -12.20
CA SER A 335 15.11 10.82 -12.43
C SER A 335 15.40 10.24 -13.81
N ASP A 336 15.75 11.09 -14.78
CA ASP A 336 15.91 10.77 -16.20
C ASP A 336 14.77 9.87 -16.72
N TRP A 337 13.55 10.21 -16.29
CA TRP A 337 12.32 9.52 -16.64
C TRP A 337 11.72 10.17 -17.88
N THR A 338 11.49 9.36 -18.90
CA THR A 338 10.83 9.74 -20.15
C THR A 338 9.89 8.60 -20.54
N PRO A 339 8.56 8.81 -20.50
CA PRO A 339 7.61 7.75 -20.83
C PRO A 339 7.60 7.46 -22.33
N ASP A 340 7.38 6.20 -22.68
CA ASP A 340 7.04 5.77 -24.04
C ASP A 340 5.56 6.08 -24.32
N PRO A 341 5.25 6.93 -25.32
CA PRO A 341 3.87 7.25 -25.67
C PRO A 341 3.01 6.01 -26.00
N ALA A 342 3.60 4.94 -26.53
CA ALA A 342 2.89 3.73 -26.93
C ALA A 342 2.56 2.79 -25.75
N ALA A 343 3.18 3.00 -24.58
CA ALA A 343 3.05 2.12 -23.43
C ALA A 343 2.56 2.89 -22.18
N PRO A 344 1.30 2.72 -21.73
CA PRO A 344 0.79 3.38 -20.53
C PRO A 344 1.64 3.13 -19.28
N SER A 345 2.13 1.90 -19.10
CA SER A 345 2.94 1.52 -17.94
C SER A 345 4.34 2.14 -17.89
N SER A 346 4.84 2.71 -19.00
CA SER A 346 6.09 3.50 -19.01
C SER A 346 5.99 4.79 -18.18
N ARG A 347 4.76 5.19 -17.83
CA ARG A 347 4.51 6.33 -16.95
C ARG A 347 4.77 6.06 -15.48
N ALA A 348 5.10 4.81 -15.15
CA ALA A 348 5.63 4.47 -13.85
C ALA A 348 7.17 4.56 -13.83
N LEU A 349 7.71 5.01 -12.71
CA LEU A 349 9.13 5.00 -12.38
C LEU A 349 9.34 4.04 -11.20
N LEU A 350 9.93 2.88 -11.45
CA LEU A 350 10.28 1.91 -10.41
C LEU A 350 11.65 2.27 -9.84
N VAL A 351 11.70 2.49 -8.54
CA VAL A 351 12.92 2.79 -7.79
C VAL A 351 13.19 1.65 -6.82
N SER A 352 14.22 0.86 -7.07
CA SER A 352 14.60 -0.22 -6.17
C SER A 352 15.25 0.32 -4.90
N LEU A 353 14.76 -0.12 -3.74
CA LEU A 353 15.39 0.19 -2.46
C LEU A 353 16.49 -0.83 -2.18
N PRO A 354 17.77 -0.42 -2.09
CA PRO A 354 18.85 -1.34 -1.78
C PRO A 354 18.81 -1.76 -0.30
N PRO A 355 19.39 -2.92 0.05
CA PRO A 355 19.77 -3.22 1.43
C PRO A 355 20.66 -2.11 2.02
N LEU A 356 20.70 -2.04 3.35
CA LEU A 356 21.55 -1.09 4.07
C LEU A 356 23.02 -1.52 4.03
N SER A 357 23.89 -0.50 4.08
CA SER A 357 25.33 -0.73 4.18
C SER A 357 25.74 -1.20 5.58
N PRO A 358 26.95 -1.76 5.74
CA PRO A 358 27.52 -2.02 7.06
C PRO A 358 27.58 -0.76 7.94
N ASP A 359 27.89 0.40 7.36
CA ASP A 359 27.97 1.67 8.08
C ASP A 359 26.59 2.13 8.59
N ASP A 360 25.56 1.99 7.76
CA ASP A 360 24.17 2.22 8.19
C ASP A 360 23.78 1.31 9.36
N THR A 361 24.21 0.05 9.32
CA THR A 361 23.95 -0.94 10.39
C THR A 361 24.63 -0.54 11.70
N LEU A 362 25.89 -0.10 11.63
CA LEU A 362 26.63 0.43 12.77
C LEU A 362 25.92 1.64 13.39
N HIS A 363 25.46 2.57 12.55
CA HIS A 363 24.74 3.75 13.04
C HIS A 363 23.40 3.43 13.67
N ILE A 364 22.63 2.49 13.11
CA ILE A 364 21.34 2.06 13.68
C ILE A 364 21.56 1.41 15.04
N ILE A 365 22.46 0.42 15.13
CA ILE A 365 22.73 -0.27 16.39
C ILE A 365 23.28 0.69 17.44
N GLY A 366 24.22 1.57 17.07
CA GLY A 366 24.75 2.58 17.98
C GLY A 366 23.69 3.57 18.49
N ALA A 367 22.69 3.90 17.66
CA ALA A 367 21.59 4.77 18.06
C ALA A 367 20.59 4.08 18.99
N VAL A 368 20.22 2.83 18.71
CA VAL A 368 19.25 2.06 19.50
C VAL A 368 19.86 1.60 20.83
N CYS A 369 21.11 1.15 20.81
CA CYS A 369 21.83 0.67 22.00
C CYS A 369 22.66 1.77 22.68
N ALA A 370 22.27 3.04 22.58
CA ALA A 370 23.08 4.17 23.06
C ALA A 370 23.42 4.11 24.56
N GLU A 371 22.60 3.43 25.36
CA GLU A 371 22.76 3.29 26.81
C GLU A 371 23.43 1.96 27.22
N VAL A 372 23.77 1.10 26.25
CA VAL A 372 24.29 -0.26 26.51
C VAL A 372 25.65 -0.46 25.87
N ALA A 373 26.55 -1.17 26.54
CA ALA A 373 27.86 -1.52 25.99
C ALA A 373 27.71 -2.56 24.87
N VAL A 374 27.78 -2.09 23.62
CA VAL A 374 27.65 -2.96 22.43
C VAL A 374 28.98 -3.64 22.12
N PRO A 375 29.02 -4.98 21.98
CA PRO A 375 30.19 -5.69 21.48
C PRO A 375 30.57 -5.20 20.07
N PRO A 376 31.86 -4.91 19.78
CA PRO A 376 32.26 -4.30 18.51
C PRO A 376 31.98 -5.18 17.29
N GLN A 377 31.84 -6.50 17.47
CA GLN A 377 31.49 -7.44 16.39
C GLN A 377 30.00 -7.46 16.07
N LEU A 378 29.12 -6.99 16.98
CA LEU A 378 27.67 -7.13 16.84
C LEU A 378 27.13 -6.46 15.57
N PRO A 379 27.53 -5.22 15.20
CA PRO A 379 27.05 -4.61 13.97
C PRO A 379 27.42 -5.37 12.71
N HIS A 380 28.67 -5.85 12.62
CA HIS A 380 29.13 -6.62 11.48
C HIS A 380 28.43 -7.99 11.39
N ALA A 381 28.25 -8.66 12.53
CA ALA A 381 27.55 -9.94 12.59
C ALA A 381 26.07 -9.78 12.21
N THR A 382 25.42 -8.71 12.67
CA THR A 382 24.04 -8.35 12.32
C THR A 382 23.89 -8.06 10.84
N HIS A 383 24.81 -7.27 10.25
CA HIS A 383 24.78 -6.99 8.81
C HIS A 383 24.93 -8.28 7.99
N ARG A 384 25.88 -9.15 8.36
CA ARG A 384 26.10 -10.43 7.68
C ARG A 384 24.88 -11.36 7.75
N LEU A 385 24.24 -11.47 8.92
CA LEU A 385 23.05 -12.30 9.11
C LEU A 385 21.86 -11.79 8.30
N THR A 386 21.63 -10.48 8.33
CA THR A 386 20.44 -9.86 7.73
C THR A 386 20.62 -9.50 6.26
N GLY A 387 21.85 -9.58 5.73
CA GLY A 387 22.19 -9.10 4.39
C GLY A 387 21.94 -7.60 4.20
N GLY A 388 21.87 -6.82 5.29
CA GLY A 388 21.48 -5.40 5.25
C GLY A 388 19.97 -5.16 5.28
N ASN A 389 19.13 -6.15 5.59
CA ASN A 389 17.68 -5.94 5.70
C ASN A 389 17.35 -4.95 6.85
N PRO A 390 16.78 -3.75 6.56
CA PRO A 390 16.50 -2.74 7.57
C PRO A 390 15.64 -3.23 8.74
N LEU A 391 14.61 -4.04 8.46
CA LEU A 391 13.74 -4.59 9.51
C LEU A 391 14.51 -5.57 10.41
N GLY A 392 15.32 -6.44 9.79
CA GLY A 392 16.21 -7.36 10.50
C GLY A 392 17.16 -6.64 11.44
N ILE A 393 17.84 -5.61 10.92
CA ILE A 393 18.78 -4.79 11.69
C ILE A 393 18.07 -4.10 12.86
N ALA A 394 16.93 -3.46 12.61
CA ALA A 394 16.20 -2.73 13.64
C ALA A 394 15.73 -3.66 14.77
N LEU A 395 15.10 -4.80 14.45
CA LEU A 395 14.61 -5.73 15.48
C LEU A 395 15.74 -6.41 16.26
N LEU A 396 16.87 -6.73 15.61
CA LEU A 396 18.05 -7.24 16.31
C LEU A 396 18.70 -6.18 17.21
N ALA A 397 18.69 -4.91 16.79
CA ALA A 397 19.17 -3.80 17.62
C ALA A 397 18.27 -3.59 18.85
N GLU A 398 16.94 -3.68 18.69
CA GLU A 398 15.99 -3.62 19.81
C GLU A 398 16.16 -4.80 20.77
N SER A 399 16.30 -6.03 20.24
CA SER A 399 16.62 -7.20 21.05
C SER A 399 17.95 -7.02 21.81
N ALA A 400 18.98 -6.50 21.14
CA ALA A 400 20.26 -6.21 21.77
C ALA A 400 20.15 -5.16 22.88
N ALA A 401 19.38 -4.09 22.69
CA ALA A 401 19.15 -3.08 23.72
C ALA A 401 18.45 -3.64 24.96
N GLN A 402 17.60 -4.66 24.80
CA GLN A 402 16.86 -5.30 25.89
C GLN A 402 17.65 -6.39 26.62
N HIS A 403 18.57 -7.08 25.94
CA HIS A 403 19.20 -8.30 26.44
C HIS A 403 20.71 -8.21 26.64
N LEU A 404 21.38 -7.15 26.19
CA LEU A 404 22.78 -6.93 26.52
C LEU A 404 22.95 -6.37 27.93
N PRO A 405 24.00 -6.78 28.66
CA PRO A 405 25.09 -7.66 28.23
C PRO A 405 24.83 -9.17 28.46
N ALA A 406 23.62 -9.58 28.85
CA ALA A 406 23.32 -10.97 29.20
C ALA A 406 23.38 -11.94 28.01
N ALA A 407 23.00 -11.48 26.81
CA ALA A 407 23.11 -12.26 25.58
C ALA A 407 24.57 -12.35 25.09
N ALA A 408 25.08 -13.58 24.97
CA ALA A 408 26.43 -13.91 24.53
C ALA A 408 26.53 -14.15 23.01
N SER A 409 25.41 -14.30 22.29
CA SER A 409 25.43 -14.60 20.85
C SER A 409 24.23 -14.03 20.07
N LEU A 410 24.36 -13.97 18.73
CA LEU A 410 23.23 -13.62 17.85
C LEU A 410 22.08 -14.63 17.94
N GLY A 411 22.38 -15.91 18.17
CA GLY A 411 21.35 -16.93 18.36
C GLY A 411 20.51 -16.64 19.60
N GLU A 412 21.15 -16.25 20.69
CA GLU A 412 20.45 -15.82 21.91
C GLU A 412 19.64 -14.55 21.69
N LEU A 413 20.13 -13.57 20.92
CA LEU A 413 19.33 -12.39 20.57
C LEU A 413 18.12 -12.72 19.69
N LEU A 414 18.25 -13.71 18.79
CA LEU A 414 17.14 -14.17 17.94
C LEU A 414 16.07 -14.90 18.74
N THR A 415 16.45 -15.72 19.73
CA THR A 415 15.51 -16.49 20.54
C THR A 415 14.99 -15.73 21.76
N ALA A 416 15.69 -14.67 22.17
CA ALA A 416 15.25 -13.80 23.27
C ALA A 416 13.95 -13.06 22.91
N PRO A 417 13.06 -12.88 23.90
CA PRO A 417 11.79 -12.20 23.70
C PRO A 417 12.02 -10.69 23.51
N VAL A 418 11.56 -10.13 22.39
CA VAL A 418 11.62 -8.69 22.13
C VAL A 418 10.25 -8.05 22.40
N ARG A 419 10.24 -6.99 23.19
CA ARG A 419 9.03 -6.17 23.43
C ARG A 419 9.07 -4.95 22.52
N LEU A 420 8.13 -4.87 21.59
CA LEU A 420 8.03 -3.74 20.65
C LEU A 420 7.05 -2.65 21.13
N HIS A 421 6.16 -3.01 22.05
CA HIS A 421 5.21 -2.10 22.70
C HIS A 421 5.21 -2.39 24.20
N GLU A 422 5.09 -1.35 25.02
CA GLU A 422 5.12 -1.48 26.49
C GLU A 422 3.99 -2.39 27.03
N ASP A 423 2.87 -2.47 26.29
CA ASP A 423 1.66 -3.17 26.71
C ASP A 423 1.57 -4.65 26.27
N HIS A 424 2.59 -5.18 25.58
CA HIS A 424 2.56 -6.55 25.03
C HIS A 424 3.66 -7.43 25.65
N ASP A 425 3.31 -8.69 25.90
CA ASP A 425 4.31 -9.71 26.22
C ASP A 425 5.29 -9.86 25.05
N GLY A 426 6.56 -10.09 25.38
CA GLY A 426 7.61 -10.21 24.38
C GLY A 426 7.52 -11.56 23.66
N GLU A 427 7.72 -11.55 22.35
CA GLU A 427 7.83 -12.77 21.53
C GLU A 427 9.29 -12.98 21.09
N PRO A 428 9.75 -14.22 20.87
CA PRO A 428 11.06 -14.47 20.31
C PRO A 428 11.33 -13.62 19.06
N THR A 429 12.48 -12.95 19.02
CA THR A 429 12.83 -12.00 17.95
C THR A 429 12.73 -12.62 16.54
N TYR A 430 13.09 -13.91 16.38
CA TYR A 430 12.97 -14.59 15.10
C TYR A 430 11.51 -14.79 14.64
N LEU A 431 10.56 -14.99 15.58
CA LEU A 431 9.13 -15.08 15.28
C LEU A 431 8.58 -13.70 14.89
N ALA A 432 8.95 -12.66 15.63
CA ALA A 432 8.63 -11.26 15.30
C ALA A 432 9.11 -10.87 13.89
N LEU A 433 10.27 -11.42 13.47
CA LEU A 433 10.82 -11.21 12.14
C LEU A 433 10.05 -12.00 11.07
N LEU A 434 9.77 -13.29 11.30
CA LEU A 434 9.06 -14.14 10.36
C LEU A 434 7.64 -13.62 10.06
N ASP A 435 6.92 -13.17 11.09
CA ASP A 435 5.58 -12.58 10.96
C ASP A 435 5.55 -11.41 9.95
N ARG A 436 6.65 -10.66 9.85
CA ARG A 436 6.77 -9.47 9.00
C ARG A 436 7.48 -9.73 7.66
N LEU A 437 8.35 -10.73 7.61
CA LEU A 437 9.18 -11.06 6.44
C LEU A 437 8.58 -12.14 5.55
N VAL A 438 7.62 -12.90 6.04
CA VAL A 438 7.02 -14.04 5.34
C VAL A 438 5.50 -13.86 5.29
N PRO A 439 4.81 -14.33 4.24
CA PRO A 439 3.35 -14.40 4.27
C PRO A 439 2.84 -15.31 5.40
N ALA A 440 2.10 -14.72 6.35
CA ALA A 440 1.65 -15.40 7.56
C ALA A 440 0.77 -16.64 7.29
N ASP A 441 0.00 -16.64 6.21
CA ASP A 441 -0.88 -17.74 5.79
C ASP A 441 -0.14 -18.96 5.22
N ARG A 442 1.19 -18.90 5.11
CA ARG A 442 2.05 -19.97 4.58
C ARG A 442 3.30 -20.23 5.43
N LEU A 443 3.31 -19.75 6.67
CA LEU A 443 4.49 -19.82 7.52
C LEU A 443 4.86 -21.24 7.90
N ASP A 444 3.87 -22.10 8.15
CA ASP A 444 4.11 -23.48 8.58
C ASP A 444 4.68 -24.34 7.45
N GLU A 445 4.11 -24.23 6.25
CA GLU A 445 4.63 -24.91 5.05
C GLU A 445 6.03 -24.39 4.70
N LEU A 446 6.26 -23.08 4.74
CA LEU A 446 7.58 -22.51 4.48
C LEU A 446 8.62 -22.92 5.52
N THR A 447 8.22 -23.20 6.76
CA THR A 447 9.13 -23.66 7.82
C THR A 447 9.73 -25.02 7.45
N VAL A 448 8.90 -25.94 6.94
CA VAL A 448 9.35 -27.26 6.47
C VAL A 448 10.15 -27.13 5.18
N LEU A 449 9.60 -26.43 4.17
CA LEU A 449 10.20 -26.36 2.84
C LEU A 449 11.50 -25.52 2.79
N ALA A 450 11.82 -24.74 3.82
CA ALA A 450 13.09 -24.01 3.90
C ALA A 450 14.34 -24.93 3.89
N ALA A 451 14.17 -26.21 4.26
CA ALA A 451 15.22 -27.21 4.20
C ALA A 451 15.51 -27.71 2.76
N ALA A 452 14.53 -27.65 1.86
CA ALA A 452 14.66 -28.15 0.49
C ALA A 452 15.60 -27.31 -0.39
N HIS A 453 16.22 -27.97 -1.36
CA HIS A 453 17.14 -27.37 -2.32
C HIS A 453 16.45 -26.93 -3.61
N ASP A 454 15.41 -27.62 -4.02
CA ASP A 454 14.73 -27.41 -5.30
C ASP A 454 13.24 -27.77 -5.20
N HIS A 455 12.55 -27.77 -6.33
CA HIS A 455 11.13 -28.10 -6.39
C HIS A 455 10.87 -29.56 -6.00
N ASP A 456 11.74 -30.49 -6.39
CA ASP A 456 11.47 -31.92 -6.27
C ASP A 456 11.76 -32.40 -4.84
N SER A 457 12.85 -31.95 -4.22
CA SER A 457 13.11 -32.12 -2.79
C SER A 457 12.06 -31.42 -1.91
N ALA A 458 11.48 -30.31 -2.36
CA ALA A 458 10.35 -29.67 -1.68
C ALA A 458 9.07 -30.51 -1.78
N CYS A 459 8.82 -31.17 -2.92
CA CYS A 459 7.70 -32.12 -3.05
C CYS A 459 7.89 -33.33 -2.13
N ALA A 460 9.10 -33.89 -2.05
CA ALA A 460 9.39 -35.01 -1.13
C ALA A 460 9.17 -34.64 0.34
N LEU A 461 9.53 -33.42 0.74
CA LEU A 461 9.23 -32.91 2.09
C LEU A 461 7.74 -32.67 2.30
N ALA A 462 7.03 -32.15 1.29
CA ALA A 462 5.59 -31.92 1.37
C ALA A 462 4.82 -33.23 1.59
N ASP A 463 5.14 -34.25 0.80
CA ASP A 463 4.47 -35.56 0.85
C ASP A 463 4.63 -36.25 2.22
N GLU A 464 5.74 -36.01 2.93
CA GLU A 464 6.05 -36.70 4.21
C GLU A 464 5.67 -35.89 5.46
N LEU A 465 5.62 -34.56 5.37
CA LEU A 465 5.53 -33.67 6.54
C LEU A 465 4.41 -32.63 6.50
N LEU A 466 3.79 -32.40 5.36
CA LEU A 466 2.68 -31.46 5.22
C LEU A 466 1.34 -32.20 5.10
N PRO A 467 0.21 -31.50 5.29
CA PRO A 467 -1.12 -32.10 5.10
C PRO A 467 -1.29 -32.72 3.70
N ASP A 468 -2.05 -33.82 3.61
CA ASP A 468 -2.29 -34.57 2.36
C ASP A 468 -2.90 -33.72 1.22
N ASP A 469 -3.50 -32.56 1.52
CA ASP A 469 -4.04 -31.61 0.55
C ASP A 469 -3.01 -30.61 0.01
N PHE A 470 -1.77 -30.62 0.51
CA PHE A 470 -0.67 -29.78 0.05
C PHE A 470 0.27 -30.56 -0.88
N GLY A 471 0.01 -30.47 -2.19
CA GLY A 471 0.73 -31.27 -3.19
C GLY A 471 1.76 -30.49 -4.02
N PRO A 472 2.30 -31.11 -5.09
CA PRO A 472 3.29 -30.47 -5.98
C PRO A 472 2.81 -29.17 -6.63
N ALA A 473 1.51 -29.04 -6.88
CA ALA A 473 0.91 -27.81 -7.40
C ALA A 473 1.02 -26.65 -6.38
N ASP A 474 0.82 -26.94 -5.09
CA ASP A 474 0.92 -25.97 -4.01
C ASP A 474 2.37 -25.56 -3.74
N VAL A 475 3.31 -26.51 -3.79
CA VAL A 475 4.75 -26.23 -3.75
C VAL A 475 5.14 -25.24 -4.86
N ARG A 476 4.68 -25.47 -6.10
CA ARG A 476 4.95 -24.59 -7.24
C ARG A 476 4.26 -23.23 -7.10
N ALA A 477 3.03 -23.19 -6.60
CA ALA A 477 2.30 -21.96 -6.32
C ALA A 477 3.03 -21.12 -5.27
N LEU A 478 3.55 -21.77 -4.22
CA LEU A 478 4.33 -21.13 -3.16
C LEU A 478 5.66 -20.60 -3.68
N GLN A 479 6.40 -21.36 -4.48
CA GLN A 479 7.62 -20.90 -5.14
C GLN A 479 7.35 -19.65 -6.00
N THR A 480 6.30 -19.69 -6.81
CA THR A 480 5.86 -18.53 -7.63
C THR A 480 5.50 -17.32 -6.78
N ARG A 481 4.87 -17.55 -5.61
CA ARG A 481 4.52 -16.49 -4.66
C ARG A 481 5.76 -15.85 -4.05
N LEU A 482 6.77 -16.62 -3.63
CA LEU A 482 8.02 -16.07 -3.06
C LEU A 482 8.70 -15.09 -4.04
N VAL A 483 8.79 -15.46 -5.32
CA VAL A 483 9.32 -14.61 -6.39
C VAL A 483 8.47 -13.35 -6.55
N THR A 484 7.14 -13.50 -6.52
CA THR A 484 6.20 -12.38 -6.63
C THR A 484 6.28 -11.42 -5.44
N GLU A 485 6.62 -11.92 -4.24
CA GLU A 485 6.88 -11.11 -3.05
C GLU A 485 8.29 -10.48 -3.03
N GLY A 486 9.12 -10.81 -4.03
CA GLY A 486 10.43 -10.23 -4.25
C GLY A 486 11.56 -10.92 -3.52
N LEU A 487 11.37 -12.15 -3.04
CA LEU A 487 12.48 -12.98 -2.57
C LEU A 487 13.31 -13.43 -3.79
N PRO A 488 14.65 -13.46 -3.66
CA PRO A 488 15.53 -13.88 -4.74
C PRO A 488 15.38 -15.36 -5.04
N GLU A 489 15.50 -15.71 -6.31
CA GLU A 489 15.64 -17.09 -6.77
C GLU A 489 17.13 -17.46 -6.69
N VAL A 490 17.47 -18.48 -5.91
CA VAL A 490 18.85 -18.95 -5.75
C VAL A 490 18.90 -20.45 -6.08
N PRO A 491 19.74 -20.87 -7.05
CA PRO A 491 19.91 -22.29 -7.35
C PRO A 491 20.29 -23.09 -6.10
N GLY A 492 19.64 -24.24 -5.90
CA GLY A 492 19.90 -25.12 -4.76
C GLY A 492 19.29 -24.65 -3.43
N GLN A 493 18.37 -23.67 -3.45
CA GLN A 493 17.58 -23.26 -2.29
C GLN A 493 16.11 -23.00 -2.68
N PHE A 494 15.17 -23.68 -2.03
CA PHE A 494 13.74 -23.39 -2.22
C PHE A 494 13.38 -21.96 -1.74
N VAL A 495 13.90 -21.57 -0.57
CA VAL A 495 13.84 -20.18 -0.08
C VAL A 495 15.19 -19.51 -0.33
N GLY A 496 15.28 -18.71 -1.39
CA GLY A 496 16.56 -18.12 -1.81
C GLY A 496 17.05 -16.92 -0.99
N ASP A 497 16.19 -16.29 -0.17
CA ASP A 497 16.64 -15.26 0.77
C ASP A 497 17.33 -15.92 1.98
N LEU A 498 18.66 -15.75 2.10
CA LEU A 498 19.45 -16.38 3.15
C LEU A 498 18.98 -16.01 4.56
N PHE A 499 18.58 -14.75 4.77
CA PHE A 499 18.14 -14.27 6.09
C PHE A 499 16.81 -14.93 6.47
N VAL A 500 15.81 -14.88 5.58
CA VAL A 500 14.51 -15.54 5.79
C VAL A 500 14.68 -17.05 5.96
N ARG A 501 15.48 -17.70 5.12
CA ARG A 501 15.77 -19.13 5.24
C ARG A 501 16.39 -19.47 6.59
N THR A 502 17.33 -18.67 7.08
CA THR A 502 17.95 -18.87 8.40
C THR A 502 16.91 -18.79 9.53
N LEU A 503 15.98 -17.83 9.45
CA LEU A 503 14.91 -17.71 10.44
C LEU A 503 13.91 -18.88 10.38
N LEU A 504 13.56 -19.34 9.17
CA LEU A 504 12.68 -20.50 8.99
C LEU A 504 13.33 -21.79 9.49
N LEU A 505 14.61 -22.00 9.22
CA LEU A 505 15.37 -23.14 9.76
C LEU A 505 15.50 -23.06 11.28
N LEU A 506 15.66 -21.86 11.85
CA LEU A 506 15.64 -21.67 13.29
C LEU A 506 14.26 -22.00 13.88
N ARG A 507 13.18 -21.63 13.20
CA ARG A 507 11.80 -22.02 13.58
C ARG A 507 11.60 -23.52 13.50
N LEU A 508 12.07 -24.17 12.43
CA LEU A 508 12.01 -25.63 12.28
C LEU A 508 12.79 -26.33 13.40
N HIS A 509 13.96 -25.80 13.76
CA HIS A 509 14.77 -26.34 14.83
C HIS A 509 14.10 -26.22 16.20
N HIS A 510 13.46 -25.08 16.51
CA HIS A 510 12.81 -24.84 17.79
C HIS A 510 11.31 -25.18 17.85
N GLY A 511 10.73 -25.66 16.75
CA GLY A 511 9.31 -25.98 16.65
C GLY A 511 8.90 -27.11 17.61
N ASP A 512 9.77 -28.10 17.78
CA ASP A 512 9.60 -29.20 18.72
C ASP A 512 10.66 -29.17 19.82
N ALA A 513 10.25 -29.46 21.06
CA ALA A 513 11.15 -29.51 22.21
C ALA A 513 12.23 -30.61 22.09
N ASP A 514 11.96 -31.67 21.32
CA ASP A 514 12.89 -32.77 21.05
C ASP A 514 13.57 -32.69 19.67
N HIS A 515 13.33 -31.58 18.94
CA HIS A 515 13.79 -31.37 17.57
C HIS A 515 13.34 -32.48 16.60
N GLY A 516 12.19 -33.13 16.86
CA GLY A 516 11.64 -34.23 16.07
C GLY A 516 11.42 -33.87 14.61
N GLN A 517 10.65 -32.82 14.34
CA GLN A 517 10.35 -32.35 12.97
C GLN A 517 11.61 -31.94 12.21
N TRP A 518 12.58 -31.31 12.88
CA TRP A 518 13.88 -30.99 12.29
C TRP A 518 14.61 -32.26 11.82
N ARG A 519 14.71 -33.29 12.67
CA ARG A 519 15.38 -34.55 12.31
C ARG A 519 14.65 -35.24 11.17
N LYS A 520 13.32 -35.35 11.26
CA LYS A 520 12.50 -36.01 10.25
C LYS A 520 12.67 -35.35 8.87
N ALA A 521 12.64 -34.02 8.79
CA ALA A 521 12.89 -33.30 7.53
C ALA A 521 14.25 -33.62 6.90
N HIS A 522 15.31 -33.68 7.70
CA HIS A 522 16.65 -34.01 7.18
C HIS A 522 16.77 -35.49 6.80
N GLU A 523 16.14 -36.40 7.56
CA GLU A 523 16.08 -37.83 7.22
C GLU A 523 15.33 -38.07 5.90
N THR A 524 14.21 -37.37 5.67
CA THR A 524 13.46 -37.40 4.40
C THR A 524 14.33 -36.93 3.24
N LEU A 525 15.07 -35.82 3.39
CA LEU A 525 15.97 -35.33 2.35
C LEU A 525 17.13 -36.29 2.07
N ILE A 526 17.72 -36.90 3.12
CA ILE A 526 18.77 -37.90 2.96
C ILE A 526 18.26 -39.11 2.17
N ALA A 527 17.06 -39.60 2.48
CA ALA A 527 16.45 -40.70 1.74
C ALA A 527 16.18 -40.33 0.28
N TYR A 528 15.60 -39.14 0.03
CA TYR A 528 15.32 -38.64 -1.32
C TYR A 528 16.57 -38.61 -2.21
N TYR A 529 17.69 -38.06 -1.72
CA TYR A 529 18.94 -38.00 -2.50
C TYR A 529 19.69 -39.33 -2.55
N ALA A 530 19.42 -40.28 -1.65
CA ALA A 530 19.97 -41.62 -1.75
C ALA A 530 19.32 -42.39 -2.92
N ASP A 531 18.00 -42.25 -3.09
CA ASP A 531 17.26 -42.91 -4.16
C ASP A 531 17.57 -42.32 -5.56
N ASP A 532 17.81 -41.01 -5.65
CA ASP A 532 18.19 -40.33 -6.91
C ASP A 532 19.63 -40.67 -7.36
N GLY A 533 20.51 -41.04 -6.41
CA GLY A 533 21.90 -41.43 -6.67
C GLY A 533 22.09 -42.83 -7.24
N ASP A 534 21.09 -43.71 -7.11
CA ASP A 534 21.15 -45.10 -7.59
C ASP A 534 20.70 -45.23 -9.06
N ASP A 535 19.96 -44.26 -9.62
CA ASP A 535 19.43 -44.30 -11.01
C ASP A 535 20.46 -43.83 -12.06
N ASP A 536 21.44 -43.01 -11.68
CA ASP A 536 22.57 -42.59 -12.53
C ASP A 536 23.67 -43.68 -12.66
N GLY A 537 23.57 -44.78 -11.88
CA GLY A 537 24.54 -45.87 -11.83
C GLY A 537 24.36 -46.99 -12.86
N ASP A 538 23.18 -47.13 -13.48
CA ASP A 538 22.82 -48.32 -14.28
C ASP A 538 22.72 -48.07 -15.80
N SER A 539 23.02 -46.84 -16.27
CA SER A 539 23.07 -46.50 -17.70
C SER A 539 24.47 -46.63 -18.33
N GLY A 540 25.21 -47.67 -17.95
CA GLY A 540 26.62 -47.85 -18.30
C GLY A 540 27.05 -49.30 -18.53
N GLY A 541 26.22 -50.13 -19.18
CA GLY A 541 26.64 -51.48 -19.53
C GLY A 541 25.59 -52.33 -20.25
N GLY A 542 25.46 -52.15 -21.56
CA GLY A 542 24.70 -53.02 -22.45
C GLY A 542 25.09 -52.84 -23.91
#